data_AF-A0A1Q8Z6I1-F1
#
_entry.id   AF-A0A1Q8Z6I1-F1
#
_cell.length_a   1.000
_cell.length_b   1.000
_cell.length_c   1.000
_cell.angle_alpha   90.00
_cell.angle_beta   90.00
_cell.angle_gamma   90.00
#
_symmetry.space_group_name_H-M   'P 1'
#
loop_
_entity.id
_entity.type
_entity.pdbx_description
1 polymer ?
#
loop_
_entity_poly.entity_id
_entity_poly.type
_entity_poly.pdbx_seq_one_letter_code
_entity_poly.pdbx_strand_id
1 'polypeptide(L)'
;MLILKREEGQRVQVLSDRVCIKLKSAHSFNSMTVATVDVPPNGYVPPHTHTKEEESFYMLEGSMVMYLNGEEFTIEPGDFVHVPAKTPHGYKNNSNQAVKFLAWTIGGAIDEFFIEMSDKVRDLPDDLSKISAILEKHGIQMNEPLEM
;
A
#
# COMPACT_ATOMS: atom_id res chain seq x y z
N MET A 1 20.19 -14.44 0.48
CA MET A 1 20.48 -13.38 1.47
C MET A 1 20.53 -12.05 0.72
N LEU A 2 19.81 -11.04 1.19
CA LEU A 2 19.69 -9.73 0.56
C LEU A 2 20.00 -8.65 1.59
N ILE A 3 20.82 -7.67 1.22
CA ILE A 3 21.12 -6.49 2.04
C ILE A 3 20.88 -5.29 1.15
N LEU A 4 19.99 -4.39 1.57
CA LEU A 4 19.73 -3.13 0.90
C LEU A 4 20.11 -1.97 1.82
N LYS A 5 20.78 -0.96 1.29
CA LYS A 5 20.96 0.33 1.93
C LYS A 5 19.65 1.11 1.89
N ARG A 6 19.57 2.16 2.71
CA ARG A 6 18.38 3.00 2.91
C ARG A 6 17.62 3.33 1.63
N GLU A 7 18.35 3.74 0.59
CA GLU A 7 17.77 4.24 -0.66
C GLU A 7 17.67 3.16 -1.76
N GLU A 8 18.18 1.95 -1.51
CA GLU A 8 18.17 0.84 -2.48
C GLU A 8 16.83 0.09 -2.45
N GLY A 9 16.46 -0.51 -3.58
CA GLY A 9 15.16 -1.12 -3.83
C GLY A 9 14.55 -0.62 -5.13
N GLN A 10 13.51 -1.28 -5.62
CA GLN A 10 12.80 -0.83 -6.82
C GLN A 10 11.82 0.28 -6.43
N ARG A 11 11.94 1.45 -7.06
CA ARG A 11 11.04 2.58 -6.84
C ARG A 11 9.94 2.59 -7.89
N VAL A 12 8.71 2.73 -7.43
CA VAL A 12 7.51 2.85 -8.26
C VAL A 12 6.60 3.93 -7.69
N GLN A 13 5.79 4.55 -8.55
CA GLN A 13 4.80 5.56 -8.18
C GLN A 13 3.41 4.94 -8.32
N VAL A 14 2.69 4.79 -7.22
CA VAL A 14 1.33 4.23 -7.22
C VAL A 14 0.38 5.36 -6.85
N LEU A 15 -0.27 5.95 -7.86
CA LEU A 15 -1.05 7.18 -7.70
C LEU A 15 -0.22 8.28 -7.00
N SER A 16 -0.63 8.74 -5.82
CA SER A 16 0.12 9.74 -5.03
C SER A 16 1.34 9.18 -4.32
N ASP A 17 1.38 7.87 -4.08
CA ASP A 17 2.29 7.28 -3.11
C ASP A 17 3.58 6.78 -3.76
N ARG A 18 4.69 7.06 -3.09
CA ARG A 18 6.02 6.63 -3.54
C ARG A 18 6.38 5.36 -2.82
N VAL A 19 6.45 4.26 -3.56
CA VAL A 19 6.74 2.93 -3.01
C VAL A 19 8.17 2.54 -3.36
N CYS A 20 8.96 2.16 -2.36
CA CYS A 20 10.28 1.56 -2.55
C CYS A 20 10.24 0.10 -2.10
N ILE A 21 10.11 -0.80 -3.06
CA ILE A 21 10.05 -2.25 -2.87
C ILE A 21 11.45 -2.74 -2.47
N LYS A 22 11.54 -3.24 -1.24
CA LYS A 22 12.75 -3.80 -0.61
C LYS A 22 12.87 -5.30 -0.84
N LEU A 23 11.76 -6.02 -0.82
CA LEU A 23 11.70 -7.45 -1.17
C LEU A 23 10.52 -7.67 -2.10
N LYS A 24 10.77 -8.33 -3.23
CA LYS A 24 9.73 -8.78 -4.15
C LYS A 24 9.16 -10.11 -3.71
N SER A 25 7.88 -10.35 -3.96
CA SER A 25 7.21 -11.61 -3.65
C SER A 25 7.93 -12.81 -4.26
N ALA A 26 8.41 -12.69 -5.51
CA ALA A 26 9.18 -13.73 -6.22
C ALA A 26 10.48 -14.16 -5.53
N HIS A 27 10.98 -13.39 -4.57
CA HIS A 27 12.20 -13.70 -3.81
C HIS A 27 11.93 -14.23 -2.40
N SER A 28 10.66 -14.52 -2.08
CA SER A 28 10.23 -15.07 -0.80
C SER A 28 9.45 -16.36 -1.01
N PHE A 29 9.72 -17.36 -0.19
CA PHE A 29 9.00 -18.64 -0.24
C PHE A 29 7.48 -18.49 -0.02
N ASN A 30 7.08 -17.52 0.81
CA ASN A 30 5.67 -17.23 1.12
C ASN A 30 5.11 -16.04 0.31
N SER A 31 5.75 -15.69 -0.80
CA SER A 31 5.35 -14.53 -1.62
C SER A 31 5.37 -13.20 -0.83
N MET A 32 6.27 -13.07 0.13
CA MET A 32 6.36 -11.85 0.93
C MET A 32 6.87 -10.66 0.11
N THR A 33 6.13 -9.56 0.12
CA THR A 33 6.61 -8.26 -0.36
C THR A 33 6.93 -7.38 0.84
N VAL A 34 8.01 -6.62 0.77
CA VAL A 34 8.36 -5.61 1.79
C VAL A 34 8.65 -4.30 1.06
N ALA A 35 8.07 -3.19 1.52
CA ALA A 35 8.29 -1.87 0.94
C ALA A 35 8.28 -0.77 1.99
N THR A 36 9.06 0.28 1.77
CA THR A 36 8.80 1.57 2.44
C THR A 36 7.87 2.39 1.56
N VAL A 37 6.91 3.07 2.15
CA VAL A 37 5.93 3.91 1.45
C VAL A 37 6.00 5.32 1.99
N ASP A 38 6.14 6.29 1.10
CA ASP A 38 5.99 7.72 1.40
C ASP A 38 4.62 8.19 0.89
N VAL A 39 3.75 8.61 1.81
CA VAL A 39 2.44 9.18 1.50
C VAL A 39 2.55 10.71 1.56
N PRO A 40 2.32 11.44 0.45
CA PRO A 40 2.41 12.90 0.45
C PRO A 40 1.30 13.54 1.30
N PRO A 41 1.41 14.84 1.63
CA PRO A 41 0.31 15.59 2.24
C PRO A 41 -1.00 15.41 1.47
N ASN A 42 -2.09 15.14 2.18
CA ASN A 42 -3.42 14.84 1.62
C ASN A 42 -3.50 13.57 0.73
N GLY A 43 -2.45 12.74 0.72
CA GLY A 43 -2.49 11.42 0.08
C GLY A 43 -3.42 10.47 0.83
N TYR A 44 -4.11 9.61 0.09
CA TYR A 44 -5.02 8.63 0.69
C TYR A 44 -5.16 7.40 -0.22
N VAL A 45 -5.44 6.27 0.42
CA VAL A 45 -5.85 5.03 -0.23
C VAL A 45 -7.23 4.67 0.32
N PRO A 46 -8.28 4.62 -0.53
CA PRO A 46 -9.62 4.28 -0.09
C PRO A 46 -9.69 2.89 0.56
N PRO A 47 -10.78 2.61 1.32
CA PRO A 47 -11.04 1.28 1.84
C PRO A 47 -10.99 0.23 0.73
N HIS A 48 -10.16 -0.78 0.94
CA HIS A 48 -9.99 -1.90 0.03
C HIS A 48 -9.64 -3.16 0.80
N THR A 49 -9.74 -4.29 0.10
CA THR A 49 -9.53 -5.62 0.63
C THR A 49 -8.62 -6.41 -0.30
N HIS A 50 -7.58 -7.04 0.28
CA HIS A 50 -6.74 -7.98 -0.44
C HIS A 50 -7.36 -9.38 -0.30
N THR A 51 -7.61 -10.05 -1.43
CA THR A 51 -8.26 -11.36 -1.42
C THR A 51 -7.33 -12.50 -1.01
N LYS A 52 -6.01 -12.29 -1.09
CA LYS A 52 -4.97 -13.29 -0.82
C LYS A 52 -4.05 -12.87 0.32
N GLU A 53 -3.64 -11.62 0.34
CA GLU A 53 -2.58 -11.12 1.19
C GLU A 53 -3.09 -10.70 2.57
N GLU A 54 -2.35 -11.04 3.62
CA GLU A 54 -2.34 -10.25 4.85
C GLU A 54 -1.35 -9.09 4.70
N GLU A 55 -1.59 -7.97 5.39
CA GLU A 55 -0.74 -6.79 5.33
C GLU A 55 -0.40 -6.27 6.73
N SER A 56 0.83 -5.84 6.91
CA SER A 56 1.30 -5.24 8.15
C SER A 56 2.02 -3.93 7.88
N PHE A 57 1.84 -2.98 8.79
CA PHE A 57 2.38 -1.64 8.74
C PHE A 57 3.18 -1.37 10.01
N TYR A 58 4.31 -0.69 9.86
CA TYR A 58 5.08 -0.13 10.96
C TYR A 58 5.41 1.33 10.66
N MET A 59 4.87 2.24 11.47
CA MET A 59 5.00 3.67 11.22
C MET A 59 6.41 4.16 11.57
N LEU A 60 7.03 4.90 10.64
CA LEU A 60 8.42 5.38 10.78
C LEU A 60 8.49 6.88 11.04
N GLU A 61 7.75 7.68 10.27
CA GLU A 61 7.77 9.15 10.32
C GLU A 61 6.36 9.70 10.04
N GLY A 62 5.95 10.77 10.73
CA GLY A 62 4.63 11.38 10.57
C GLY A 62 3.51 10.61 11.28
N SER A 63 2.26 11.00 11.04
CA SER A 63 1.07 10.34 11.56
C SER A 63 -0.03 10.32 10.49
N MET A 64 -0.81 9.24 10.43
CA MET A 64 -1.92 9.10 9.49
C MET A 64 -3.13 8.45 10.17
N VAL A 65 -4.30 8.64 9.59
CA VAL A 65 -5.52 7.91 10.00
C VAL A 65 -5.63 6.66 9.14
N MET A 66 -5.73 5.50 9.78
CA MET A 66 -6.05 4.23 9.12
C MET A 66 -7.50 3.88 9.39
N TYR A 67 -8.23 3.51 8.34
CA TYR A 67 -9.50 2.80 8.44
C TYR A 67 -9.22 1.31 8.54
N LEU A 68 -9.73 0.66 9.58
CA LEU A 68 -9.54 -0.75 9.87
C LEU A 68 -10.88 -1.35 10.25
N ASN A 69 -11.45 -2.17 9.36
CA ASN A 69 -12.68 -2.93 9.60
C ASN A 69 -13.86 -2.10 10.18
N GLY A 70 -14.08 -0.90 9.65
CA GLY A 70 -15.20 -0.03 10.07
C GLY A 70 -14.84 1.06 11.08
N GLU A 71 -13.63 1.06 11.62
CA GLU A 71 -13.18 2.03 12.63
C GLU A 71 -11.96 2.80 12.14
N GLU A 72 -11.80 4.05 12.61
CA GLU A 72 -10.64 4.89 12.31
C GLU A 72 -9.67 4.93 13.50
N PHE A 73 -8.38 4.80 13.21
CA PHE A 73 -7.31 4.85 14.19
C PHE A 73 -6.24 5.84 13.74
N THR A 74 -5.77 6.69 14.66
CA THR A 74 -4.56 7.47 14.42
C THR A 74 -3.36 6.59 14.69
N ILE A 75 -2.46 6.49 13.72
CA ILE A 75 -1.24 5.69 13.80
C ILE A 75 -0.05 6.65 13.87
N GLU A 76 0.83 6.46 14.85
CA GLU A 76 1.98 7.30 15.16
C GLU A 76 3.30 6.52 15.05
N PRO A 77 4.47 7.19 14.96
CA PRO A 77 5.75 6.51 14.81
C PRO A 77 6.02 5.50 15.92
N GLY A 78 6.35 4.26 15.53
CA GLY A 78 6.54 3.14 16.44
C GLY A 78 5.32 2.22 16.60
N ASP A 79 4.14 2.67 16.16
CA ASP A 79 2.94 1.83 16.14
C ASP A 79 3.03 0.75 15.07
N PHE A 80 2.39 -0.37 15.37
CA PHE A 80 2.29 -1.54 14.51
C PHE A 80 0.82 -1.86 14.23
N VAL A 81 0.51 -2.10 12.96
CA VAL A 81 -0.81 -2.53 12.52
C VAL A 81 -0.67 -3.84 11.76
N HIS A 82 -1.56 -4.79 12.03
CA HIS A 82 -1.69 -6.01 11.24
C HIS A 82 -3.12 -6.15 10.76
N VAL A 83 -3.27 -6.39 9.47
CA VAL A 83 -4.54 -6.56 8.77
C VAL A 83 -4.58 -7.96 8.20
N PRO A 84 -5.42 -8.85 8.75
CA PRO A 84 -5.61 -10.18 8.18
C PRO A 84 -6.16 -10.09 6.75
N ALA A 85 -5.83 -11.09 5.93
CA ALA A 85 -6.40 -11.20 4.59
C ALA A 85 -7.93 -11.11 4.61
N LYS A 86 -8.51 -10.49 3.57
CA LYS A 86 -9.95 -10.26 3.43
C LYS A 86 -10.55 -9.26 4.43
N THR A 87 -9.72 -8.47 5.12
CA THR A 87 -10.18 -7.42 6.03
C THR A 87 -10.11 -6.06 5.34
N PRO A 88 -11.22 -5.29 5.27
CA PRO A 88 -11.21 -3.94 4.70
C PRO A 88 -10.29 -3.01 5.47
N HIS A 89 -9.44 -2.29 4.74
CA HIS A 89 -8.55 -1.29 5.30
C HIS A 89 -8.22 -0.18 4.30
N GLY A 90 -7.81 0.98 4.81
CA GLY A 90 -7.40 2.14 4.02
C GLY A 90 -6.64 3.13 4.89
N TYR A 91 -6.11 4.19 4.30
CA TYR A 91 -5.47 5.26 5.08
C TYR A 91 -5.59 6.63 4.41
N LYS A 92 -5.47 7.68 5.22
CA LYS A 92 -5.38 9.07 4.78
C LYS A 92 -4.34 9.85 5.59
N ASN A 93 -3.51 10.60 4.89
CA ASN A 93 -2.59 11.55 5.47
C ASN A 93 -3.24 12.95 5.49
N ASN A 94 -3.93 13.26 6.58
CA ASN A 94 -4.60 14.56 6.76
C ASN A 94 -3.65 15.69 7.21
N SER A 95 -2.34 15.46 7.18
CA SER A 95 -1.34 16.43 7.58
C SER A 95 -0.77 17.21 6.40
N ASN A 96 -0.07 18.30 6.70
CA ASN A 96 0.71 19.07 5.73
C ASN A 96 2.15 18.55 5.54
N GLN A 97 2.47 17.38 6.12
CA GLN A 97 3.78 16.73 6.04
C GLN A 97 3.64 15.36 5.39
N ALA A 98 4.74 14.84 4.83
CA ALA A 98 4.75 13.47 4.33
C ALA A 98 4.78 12.47 5.49
N VAL A 99 4.12 11.33 5.30
CA VAL A 99 4.14 10.19 6.22
C VAL A 99 4.99 9.08 5.61
N LYS A 100 5.74 8.37 6.43
CA LYS A 100 6.54 7.21 5.99
C LYS A 100 6.26 6.01 6.88
N PHE A 101 6.00 4.87 6.26
CA PHE A 101 5.87 3.59 6.95
C PHE A 101 6.60 2.47 6.21
N LEU A 102 6.89 1.38 6.93
CA LEU A 102 7.25 0.09 6.37
C LEU A 102 5.98 -0.74 6.24
N ALA A 103 5.71 -1.27 5.05
CA ALA A 103 4.65 -2.24 4.81
C ALA A 103 5.24 -3.58 4.37
N TRP A 104 4.61 -4.67 4.78
CA TRP A 104 4.86 -5.97 4.19
C TRP A 104 3.58 -6.78 4.07
N THR A 105 3.49 -7.52 2.97
CA THR A 105 2.38 -8.41 2.67
C THR A 105 2.87 -9.84 2.53
N ILE A 106 2.02 -10.81 2.84
CA ILE A 106 2.32 -12.26 2.74
C ILE A 106 1.12 -12.96 2.10
N GLY A 107 1.36 -13.91 1.20
CA GLY A 107 0.31 -14.74 0.58
C GLY A 107 0.04 -14.47 -0.90
N GLY A 108 0.63 -13.41 -1.48
CA GLY A 108 0.50 -13.09 -2.89
C GLY A 108 1.39 -11.92 -3.34
N ALA A 109 1.28 -11.54 -4.61
CA ALA A 109 2.28 -10.75 -5.33
C ALA A 109 1.87 -9.27 -5.46
N ILE A 110 1.63 -8.58 -4.34
CA ILE A 110 1.23 -7.16 -4.36
C ILE A 110 2.28 -6.25 -5.04
N ASP A 111 3.55 -6.65 -5.08
CA ASP A 111 4.59 -5.91 -5.80
C ASP A 111 4.32 -5.87 -7.31
N GLU A 112 3.75 -6.93 -7.89
CA GLU A 112 3.35 -6.92 -9.30
C GLU A 112 2.21 -5.92 -9.56
N PHE A 113 1.28 -5.76 -8.61
CA PHE A 113 0.27 -4.70 -8.65
C PHE A 113 0.91 -3.31 -8.64
N PHE A 114 1.83 -3.04 -7.72
CA PHE A 114 2.51 -1.75 -7.63
C PHE A 114 3.27 -1.41 -8.92
N ILE A 115 3.97 -2.39 -9.48
CA ILE A 115 4.72 -2.21 -10.74
C ILE A 115 3.75 -1.92 -11.89
N GLU A 116 2.67 -2.70 -12.02
CA GLU A 116 1.73 -2.53 -13.13
C GLU A 116 0.95 -1.22 -13.05
N MET A 117 0.54 -0.79 -11.86
CA MET A 117 -0.05 0.53 -11.63
C MET A 117 0.93 1.64 -12.07
N SER A 118 2.19 1.56 -11.61
CA SER A 118 3.22 2.56 -11.94
C SER A 118 3.59 2.60 -13.42
N ASP A 119 3.47 1.49 -14.14
CA ASP A 119 3.80 1.41 -15.55
C ASP A 119 2.67 1.95 -16.42
N LYS A 120 1.42 1.58 -16.09
CA LYS A 120 0.26 1.72 -16.99
C LYS A 120 -0.68 2.89 -16.68
N VAL A 121 -0.64 3.44 -15.46
CA VAL A 121 -1.52 4.52 -15.02
C VAL A 121 -0.74 5.84 -15.02
N ARG A 122 -1.20 6.80 -15.81
CA ARG A 122 -0.56 8.12 -16.00
C ARG A 122 -1.57 9.25 -15.91
N ASP A 123 -2.74 9.07 -16.51
CA ASP A 123 -3.67 10.16 -16.79
C ASP A 123 -5.06 9.83 -16.20
N LEU A 124 -5.38 10.46 -15.08
CA LEU A 124 -6.73 10.42 -14.50
C LEU A 124 -7.57 11.60 -15.03
N PRO A 125 -8.87 11.38 -15.33
CA PRO A 125 -9.67 10.17 -15.08
C PRO A 125 -9.63 9.12 -16.22
N ASP A 126 -8.90 9.35 -17.31
CA ASP A 126 -8.94 8.49 -18.50
C ASP A 126 -8.50 7.03 -18.22
N ASP A 127 -7.62 6.83 -17.25
CA ASP A 127 -7.08 5.53 -16.87
C ASP A 127 -7.92 4.74 -15.85
N LEU A 128 -9.11 5.22 -15.45
CA LEU A 128 -9.96 4.52 -14.47
C LEU A 128 -10.29 3.08 -14.88
N SER A 129 -10.56 2.84 -16.17
CA SER A 129 -10.81 1.48 -16.66
C SER A 129 -9.60 0.54 -16.54
N LYS A 130 -8.38 1.09 -16.71
CA LYS A 130 -7.14 0.34 -16.52
C LYS A 130 -6.96 0.00 -15.04
N ILE A 131 -7.22 0.96 -14.15
CA ILE A 131 -7.15 0.75 -12.70
C ILE A 131 -8.07 -0.39 -12.29
N SER A 132 -9.34 -0.37 -12.71
CA SER A 132 -10.29 -1.44 -12.39
C SER A 132 -9.81 -2.82 -12.85
N ALA A 133 -9.27 -2.92 -14.08
CA ALA A 133 -8.74 -4.17 -14.59
C ALA A 133 -7.49 -4.67 -13.82
N ILE A 134 -6.62 -3.74 -13.39
CA ILE A 134 -5.44 -4.04 -12.59
C ILE A 134 -5.86 -4.52 -11.18
N LEU A 135 -6.80 -3.83 -10.53
CA LEU A 135 -7.34 -4.22 -9.22
C LEU A 135 -7.92 -5.64 -9.26
N GLU A 136 -8.77 -5.94 -10.25
CA GLU A 136 -9.37 -7.28 -10.42
C GLU A 136 -8.30 -8.36 -10.62
N LYS A 137 -7.35 -8.12 -11.53
CA LYS A 137 -6.25 -9.06 -11.82
C LYS A 137 -5.45 -9.42 -10.58
N HIS A 138 -5.17 -8.43 -9.73
CA HIS A 138 -4.35 -8.62 -8.54
C HIS A 138 -5.16 -9.03 -7.30
N GLY A 139 -6.49 -9.09 -7.41
CA GLY A 139 -7.35 -9.52 -6.32
C GLY A 139 -7.49 -8.46 -5.22
N ILE A 140 -7.51 -7.19 -5.61
CA ILE A 140 -7.80 -6.05 -4.75
C ILE A 140 -9.24 -5.61 -5.01
N GLN A 141 -10.04 -5.58 -3.95
CA GLN A 141 -11.45 -5.21 -4.01
C GLN A 141 -11.65 -3.89 -3.30
N MET A 142 -12.19 -2.89 -4.00
CA MET A 142 -12.57 -1.63 -3.36
C MET A 142 -13.81 -1.83 -2.49
N ASN A 143 -13.85 -1.19 -1.32
CA ASN A 143 -14.96 -1.26 -0.38
C ASN A 143 -15.67 0.10 -0.32
N GLU A 144 -17.00 0.08 -0.21
CA GLU A 144 -17.80 1.29 -0.01
C GLU A 144 -17.88 1.66 1.50
N PRO A 145 -17.96 2.95 1.84
CA PRO A 145 -17.85 4.09 0.93
C PRO A 145 -16.41 4.28 0.44
N LEU A 146 -16.24 4.65 -0.83
CA LEU A 146 -14.93 5.00 -1.41
C LEU A 146 -14.33 6.30 -0.85
N GLU A 147 -15.04 6.98 0.04
CA GLU A 147 -14.64 8.22 0.72
C GLU A 147 -14.43 7.94 2.21
N MET A 148 -13.31 8.45 2.76
CA MET A 148 -12.99 8.49 4.19
C MET A 148 -12.72 9.92 4.65
#